data_AF-A0A8C2PZL4-F1
#
_entry.id   AF-A0A8C2PZL4-F1
#
_cell.length_a   1.000
_cell.length_b   1.000
_cell.length_c   1.000
_cell.angle_alpha   90.00
_cell.angle_beta   90.00
_cell.angle_gamma   90.00
#
_symmetry.space_group_name_H-M   'P 1'
#
loop_
_entity.id
_entity.type
_entity.pdbx_description
1 polymer ?
#
loop_
_entity_poly.entity_id
_entity_poly.type
_entity_poly.pdbx_seq_one_letter_code
_entity_poly.pdbx_strand_id
1 'polypeptide(L)'
;MSRSARSVMEELEDITIAYGQSDEFSFVFKRSTTWFKRRASKLMTHVTSQFSSSFVYYWKEYFGEQPLRYPPSFDGRVVLYPSNRNLRDYLSWRQAD
;
A
#
# COMPACT_ATOMS: atom_id res chain seq x y z
N MET A 1 6.91 6.35 -5.40
CA MET A 1 5.76 5.72 -4.72
C MET A 1 5.17 4.55 -5.50
N SER A 2 4.76 4.71 -6.76
CA SER A 2 4.12 3.63 -7.53
C SER A 2 4.98 2.37 -7.71
N ARG A 3 6.32 2.49 -7.81
CA ARG A 3 7.21 1.32 -7.83
C ARG A 3 7.12 0.50 -6.55
N SER A 4 7.14 1.16 -5.40
CA SER A 4 6.97 0.52 -4.08
C SER A 4 5.61 -0.15 -3.97
N ALA A 5 4.54 0.51 -4.43
CA ALA A 5 3.20 -0.09 -4.45
C ALA A 5 3.14 -1.35 -5.33
N ARG A 6 3.79 -1.32 -6.49
CA ARG A 6 3.91 -2.48 -7.37
C ARG A 6 4.64 -3.63 -6.65
N SER A 7 5.74 -3.37 -5.97
CA SER A 7 6.46 -4.38 -5.19
C SER A 7 5.62 -4.96 -4.04
N VAL A 8 4.76 -4.16 -3.42
CA VAL A 8 3.78 -4.67 -2.44
C VAL A 8 2.78 -5.62 -3.11
N MET A 9 2.28 -5.29 -4.30
CA MET A 9 1.33 -6.15 -5.04
C MET A 9 1.98 -7.42 -5.63
N GLU A 10 3.26 -7.36 -5.97
CA GLU A 10 4.03 -8.52 -6.45
C GLU A 10 4.27 -9.52 -5.28
N GLU A 11 4.58 -9.02 -4.08
CA GLU A 11 4.99 -9.88 -2.96
C GLU A 11 3.84 -10.30 -2.04
N LEU A 12 2.80 -9.47 -1.92
CA LEU A 12 1.60 -9.81 -1.16
C LEU A 12 0.51 -10.29 -2.12
N GLU A 13 0.16 -11.56 -1.98
CA GLU A 13 -0.94 -12.16 -2.72
C GLU A 13 -2.29 -11.54 -2.31
N ASP A 14 -3.31 -11.77 -3.13
CA ASP A 14 -4.70 -11.33 -2.91
C ASP A 14 -4.97 -9.82 -2.92
N ILE A 15 -3.99 -8.96 -3.21
CA ILE A 15 -4.27 -7.55 -3.50
C ILE A 15 -4.87 -7.44 -4.91
N THR A 16 -6.10 -6.93 -5.02
CA THR A 16 -6.82 -6.82 -6.32
C THR A 16 -6.67 -5.46 -6.97
N ILE A 17 -6.52 -4.41 -6.16
CA ILE A 17 -6.35 -3.05 -6.64
C ILE A 17 -5.51 -2.28 -5.63
N ALA A 18 -4.58 -1.47 -6.15
CA ALA A 18 -3.93 -0.42 -5.40
C ALA A 18 -4.25 0.93 -6.05
N TYR A 19 -4.52 1.93 -5.21
CA TYR A 19 -4.76 3.30 -5.63
C TYR A 19 -3.82 4.21 -4.84
N GLY A 20 -3.18 5.18 -5.49
CA GLY A 20 -2.30 6.10 -4.80
C GLY A 20 -2.33 7.49 -5.39
N GLN A 21 -2.17 8.48 -4.52
CA GLN A 21 -2.20 9.91 -4.84
C GLN A 21 -1.31 10.65 -3.85
N SER A 22 -0.58 11.66 -4.32
CA SER A 22 0.38 12.42 -3.50
C SER A 22 1.38 11.46 -2.80
N ASP A 23 1.29 11.37 -1.49
CA ASP A 23 2.16 10.65 -0.56
C ASP A 23 1.47 9.43 0.08
N GLU A 24 0.27 9.06 -0.38
CA GLU A 24 -0.48 7.93 0.16
C GLU A 24 -0.82 6.85 -0.88
N PHE A 25 -1.01 5.62 -0.38
CA PHE A 25 -1.42 4.46 -1.15
C PHE A 25 -2.42 3.60 -0.36
N SER A 26 -3.45 3.16 -1.06
CA SER A 26 -4.50 2.26 -0.58
C SER A 26 -4.36 0.90 -1.27
N PHE A 27 -4.35 -0.18 -0.50
CA PHE A 27 -4.27 -1.56 -1.00
C PHE A 27 -5.53 -2.33 -0.63
N VAL A 28 -6.21 -2.89 -1.62
CA VAL A 28 -7.47 -3.62 -1.41
C VAL A 28 -7.21 -5.11 -1.56
N PHE A 29 -7.38 -5.84 -0.47
CA PHE A 29 -7.32 -7.29 -0.45
C PHE A 29 -8.68 -7.90 -0.86
N LYS A 30 -8.66 -9.06 -1.54
CA LYS A 30 -9.87 -9.84 -1.81
C LYS A 30 -10.65 -10.07 -0.53
N ARG A 31 -11.98 -9.89 -0.58
CA ARG A 31 -12.85 -10.21 0.55
C ARG A 31 -12.66 -11.63 1.06
N SER A 32 -12.41 -12.60 0.17
CA SER A 32 -12.21 -14.01 0.49
C SER A 32 -10.82 -14.37 1.03
N THR A 33 -9.90 -13.41 1.14
CA THR A 33 -8.52 -13.72 1.56
C THR A 33 -8.46 -14.39 2.94
N THR A 34 -7.58 -15.37 3.07
CA THR A 34 -7.30 -16.06 4.34
C THR A 34 -5.90 -15.73 4.87
N TRP A 35 -5.17 -14.84 4.17
CA TRP A 35 -3.81 -14.43 4.51
C TRP A 35 -3.69 -13.98 5.97
N PHE A 36 -2.65 -14.49 6.64
CA PHE A 36 -2.39 -14.26 8.06
C PHE A 36 -3.62 -14.44 8.98
N LYS A 37 -4.56 -15.32 8.62
CA LYS A 37 -5.84 -15.48 9.34
C LYS A 37 -6.59 -14.15 9.50
N ARG A 38 -6.44 -13.24 8.53
CA ARG A 38 -7.05 -11.90 8.48
C ARG A 38 -6.68 -11.01 9.67
N ARG A 39 -5.51 -11.24 10.29
CA ARG A 39 -5.00 -10.41 11.38
C ARG A 39 -4.62 -9.03 10.84
N ALA A 40 -5.36 -8.01 11.24
CA ALA A 40 -5.15 -6.63 10.81
C ALA A 40 -3.69 -6.16 11.03
N SER A 41 -3.09 -6.50 12.17
CA SER A 41 -1.70 -6.13 12.47
C SER A 41 -0.70 -6.72 11.47
N LYS A 42 -0.88 -7.98 11.04
CA LYS A 42 0.00 -8.60 10.05
C LYS A 42 -0.16 -7.99 8.67
N LEU A 43 -1.40 -7.79 8.22
CA LEU A 43 -1.66 -7.14 6.94
C LEU A 43 -1.03 -5.74 6.90
N MET A 44 -1.26 -4.94 7.94
CA MET A 44 -0.69 -3.60 8.07
C MET A 44 0.83 -3.63 8.05
N THR A 45 1.47 -4.40 8.94
CA THR A 45 2.94 -4.37 9.08
C THR A 45 3.64 -4.90 7.85
N HIS A 46 3.08 -5.91 7.16
CA HIS A 46 3.68 -6.44 5.95
C HIS A 46 3.58 -5.45 4.77
N VAL A 47 2.44 -4.78 4.60
CA VAL A 47 2.29 -3.72 3.60
C VAL A 47 3.26 -2.58 3.88
N THR A 48 3.26 -2.04 5.10
CA THR A 48 4.11 -0.88 5.44
C THR A 48 5.59 -1.22 5.39
N SER A 49 6.02 -2.40 5.87
CA SER A 49 7.43 -2.81 5.81
C SER A 49 7.90 -2.98 4.37
N GLN A 50 7.11 -3.67 3.53
CA GLN A 50 7.46 -3.92 2.13
C GLN A 50 7.46 -2.64 1.32
N PHE A 51 6.52 -1.73 1.58
CA PHE A 51 6.49 -0.43 0.92
C PHE A 51 7.69 0.44 1.31
N SER A 52 8.00 0.52 2.60
CA SER A 52 9.11 1.32 3.13
C SER A 52 10.46 0.83 2.60
N SER A 53 10.70 -0.49 2.65
CA SER A 53 11.93 -1.09 2.13
C SER A 53 12.08 -0.86 0.63
N SER A 54 10.99 -1.06 -0.14
CA SER A 54 10.99 -0.83 -1.58
C SER A 54 11.23 0.65 -1.94
N PHE A 55 10.68 1.58 -1.16
CA PHE A 55 10.91 3.01 -1.38
C PHE A 55 12.38 3.39 -1.28
N VAL A 56 13.07 2.91 -0.24
CA VAL A 56 14.52 3.16 -0.07
C VAL A 56 15.33 2.41 -1.13
N TYR A 57 14.97 1.15 -1.40
CA TYR A 57 15.68 0.31 -2.37
C TYR A 57 15.65 0.89 -3.79
N TYR A 58 14.47 1.31 -4.25
CA TYR A 58 14.29 1.86 -5.59
C TYR A 58 14.56 3.37 -5.69
N TRP A 59 14.95 4.03 -4.61
CA TRP A 59 15.19 5.49 -4.61
C TRP A 59 16.16 5.92 -5.72
N LYS A 60 17.28 5.20 -5.85
CA LYS A 60 18.32 5.51 -6.85
C LYS A 60 17.81 5.41 -8.30
N GLU A 61 16.84 4.54 -8.58
CA GLU A 61 16.27 4.39 -9.93
C GLU A 61 15.48 5.63 -10.37
N TYR A 62 14.88 6.35 -9.43
CA TYR A 62 14.02 7.51 -9.73
C TYR A 62 14.69 8.86 -9.48
N PHE A 63 15.60 8.93 -8.49
CA PHE A 63 16.24 10.18 -8.07
C PHE A 63 17.74 10.24 -8.40
N GLY A 64 18.30 9.20 -9.03
CA GLY A 64 19.68 9.16 -9.50
C GLY A 64 20.68 9.40 -8.37
N GLU A 65 21.48 10.44 -8.51
CA GLU A 65 22.53 10.81 -7.55
C GLU A 65 22.03 11.64 -6.37
N GLN A 66 20.75 12.04 -6.35
CA GLN A 66 20.18 12.76 -5.19
C GLN A 66 20.14 11.78 -3.99
N PRO A 67 20.92 12.01 -2.93
CA PRO A 67 20.96 11.08 -1.81
C PRO A 67 19.71 11.20 -0.95
N LEU A 68 19.28 10.07 -0.40
CA LEU A 68 18.27 10.02 0.64
C LEU A 68 18.88 10.59 1.93
N ARG A 69 18.36 11.73 2.40
CA ARG A 69 18.94 12.43 3.57
C ARG A 69 18.61 11.76 4.90
N TYR A 70 17.49 11.06 4.97
CA TYR A 70 17.00 10.35 6.14
C TYR A 70 16.05 9.23 5.70
N PRO A 71 15.91 8.14 6.48
CA PRO A 71 14.98 7.08 6.17
C PRO A 71 13.53 7.59 6.24
N PRO A 72 12.71 7.45 5.17
CA PRO A 72 11.30 7.79 5.21
C PRO A 72 10.56 6.84 6.14
N SER A 73 9.41 7.30 6.63
CA SER A 73 8.50 6.51 7.45
C SER A 73 7.10 6.59 6.85
N PHE A 74 6.37 5.48 6.95
CA PHE A 74 4.99 5.38 6.47
C PHE A 74 4.12 4.91 7.61
N ASP A 75 3.01 5.61 7.83
CA ASP A 75 1.95 5.12 8.70
C ASP A 75 1.04 4.17 7.91
N GLY A 76 0.17 3.46 8.63
CA GLY A 76 -0.74 2.51 8.02
C GLY A 76 -1.94 2.28 8.90
N ARG A 77 -3.10 2.07 8.26
CA ARG A 77 -4.35 1.70 8.93
C ARG A 77 -5.08 0.63 8.14
N VAL A 78 -5.89 -0.16 8.83
CA VAL A 78 -6.73 -1.20 8.21
C VAL A 78 -8.19 -0.84 8.43
N VAL A 79 -8.95 -0.77 7.35
CA VAL A 79 -10.38 -0.43 7.36
C VAL A 79 -11.15 -1.56 6.68
N LEU A 80 -12.28 -1.94 7.25
CA LEU A 80 -13.14 -3.01 6.72
C LEU A 80 -14.35 -2.41 6.01
N TYR A 81 -14.57 -2.81 4.76
CA TYR A 81 -15.74 -2.43 3.98
C TYR A 81 -16.72 -3.62 3.85
N PRO A 82 -17.96 -3.51 4.37
CA PRO A 82 -18.93 -4.61 4.39
C PRO A 82 -19.67 -4.78 3.07
N SER A 83 -19.43 -3.95 2.06
CA SER A 83 -19.96 -4.14 0.70
C SER A 83 -19.04 -3.55 -0.37
N ASN A 84 -19.20 -4.00 -1.62
CA ASN A 84 -18.50 -3.42 -2.76
C ASN A 84 -18.92 -1.95 -3.00
N ARG A 85 -20.12 -1.55 -2.58
CA ARG A 85 -20.56 -0.15 -2.66
C ARG A 85 -19.70 0.72 -1.75
N ASN A 86 -19.55 0.36 -0.47
CA ASN A 86 -18.71 1.13 0.46
C ASN A 86 -17.25 1.21 -0.01
N LEU A 87 -16.73 0.13 -0.59
CA LEU A 87 -15.38 0.12 -1.15
C LEU A 87 -15.25 1.09 -2.34
N ARG A 88 -16.23 1.12 -3.25
CA ARG A 88 -16.24 2.06 -4.37
C ARG A 88 -16.35 3.49 -3.88
N ASP A 89 -17.25 3.76 -2.94
CA ASP A 89 -17.41 5.10 -2.35
C ASP A 89 -16.10 5.59 -1.72
N TYR A 90 -15.35 4.70 -1.04
CA TYR A 90 -14.02 5.01 -0.52
C TYR A 90 -13.00 5.35 -1.62
N LEU A 91 -12.91 4.54 -2.68
CA LEU A 91 -11.98 4.79 -3.77
C LEU A 91 -12.34 6.07 -4.55
N SER A 92 -13.63 6.34 -4.74
CA SER A 92 -14.11 7.58 -5.34
C SER A 92 -13.81 8.79 -4.46
N TRP A 93 -13.96 8.66 -3.13
CA TRP A 93 -13.54 9.71 -2.20
C TRP A 93 -12.05 9.98 -2.29
N ARG A 94 -11.23 8.91 -2.31
CA ARG A 94 -9.77 9.03 -2.43
C ARG A 94 -9.28 9.68 -3.73
N GLN A 95 -10.08 9.59 -4.79
CA GLN A 95 -9.81 10.20 -6.10
C GLN A 95 -10.33 11.64 -6.23
N ALA A 96 -11.35 11.99 -5.45
CA ALA A 96 -11.90 13.34 -5.43
C ALA A 96 -11.13 14.29 -4.51
N ASP A 97 -10.51 13.73 -3.46
CA ASP A 97 -9.39 14.35 -2.73
C ASP A 97 -8.20 14.57 -3.66
#